data_AF-A0A4Q6DR56-F1
#
_entry.id   AF-A0A4Q6DR56-F1
#
_cell.length_a   1.000
_cell.length_b   1.000
_cell.length_c   1.000
_cell.angle_alpha   90.00
_cell.angle_beta   90.00
_cell.angle_gamma   90.00
#
_symmetry.space_group_name_H-M   'P 1'
#
loop_
_entity.id
_entity.type
_entity.pdbx_description
1 polymer ?
#
loop_
_entity_poly.entity_id
_entity_poly.type
_entity_poly.pdbx_seq_one_letter_code
_entity_poly.pdbx_strand_id
1 'polypeptide(L)'
;MIKLSQKLKDAIWWLIISVDYDYSRISIADHDLTDDLLTLWLEDKHDFKNTLDECLQLDLPIRQFVKLIRSEGLNSYEGTKVHPKKGYTYKARIEISEPITWYKNDASSTEQLWARDAMLKAILTQLVETEVAMDKW
;
A
#
# COMPACT_ATOMS: atom_id res chain seq x y z
N MET A 1 7.15 5.05 7.48
CA MET A 1 8.26 5.10 6.52
C MET A 1 8.63 3.67 6.13
N ILE A 2 8.28 3.34 4.91
CA ILE A 2 8.59 2.12 4.17
C ILE A 2 10.10 2.15 3.87
N LYS A 3 10.85 1.16 4.35
CA LYS A 3 12.28 1.07 4.06
C LYS A 3 12.46 0.49 2.67
N LEU A 4 12.90 1.30 1.72
CA LEU A 4 13.24 0.90 0.35
C LEU A 4 14.75 1.01 0.15
N SER A 5 15.35 0.03 -0.52
CA SER A 5 16.77 0.09 -0.92
C SER A 5 16.98 1.17 -1.97
N GLN A 6 18.18 1.76 -2.06
CA GLN A 6 18.44 2.82 -3.04
C GLN A 6 18.18 2.34 -4.47
N LYS A 7 18.65 1.13 -4.82
CA LYS A 7 18.39 0.49 -6.12
C LYS A 7 16.90 0.47 -6.47
N LEU A 8 16.05 0.15 -5.51
CA LEU A 8 14.61 0.08 -5.71
C LEU A 8 13.98 1.47 -5.84
N LYS A 9 14.46 2.45 -5.08
CA LYS A 9 14.05 3.85 -5.25
C LYS A 9 14.41 4.36 -6.65
N ASP A 10 15.63 4.11 -7.11
CA ASP A 10 16.09 4.52 -8.44
C ASP A 10 15.21 3.89 -9.54
N ALA A 11 14.85 2.62 -9.40
CA ALA A 11 13.97 1.93 -10.34
C ALA A 11 12.54 2.51 -10.35
N ILE A 12 11.98 2.84 -9.18
CA ILE A 12 10.66 3.50 -9.11
C ILE A 12 10.74 4.91 -9.70
N TRP A 13 11.85 5.64 -9.51
CA TRP A 13 12.06 6.93 -10.16
C TRP A 13 12.12 6.85 -11.67
N TRP A 14 12.80 5.84 -12.22
CA TRP A 14 12.78 5.60 -13.66
C TRP A 14 11.36 5.35 -14.19
N LEU A 15 10.55 4.61 -13.44
CA LEU A 15 9.14 4.41 -13.77
C LEU A 15 8.35 5.72 -13.70
N ILE A 16 8.55 6.54 -12.67
CA ILE A 16 7.90 7.86 -12.53
C ILE A 16 8.26 8.76 -13.73
N ILE A 17 9.53 8.76 -14.14
CA ILE A 17 10.00 9.53 -15.30
C ILE A 17 9.40 8.97 -16.59
N SER A 18 9.33 7.65 -16.76
CA SER A 18 8.77 7.05 -17.99
C SER A 18 7.28 7.33 -18.17
N VAL A 19 6.53 7.48 -17.07
CA VAL A 19 5.12 7.90 -17.11
C VAL A 19 4.93 9.42 -17.19
N ASP A 20 6.01 10.18 -17.35
CA ASP A 20 6.02 11.65 -17.45
C ASP A 20 5.42 12.33 -16.20
N TYR A 21 5.75 11.79 -15.02
CA TYR A 21 5.26 12.22 -13.70
C TYR A 21 3.74 12.12 -13.49
N ASP A 22 2.99 11.53 -14.43
CA ASP A 22 1.59 11.20 -14.24
C ASP A 22 1.45 9.88 -13.46
N TYR A 23 1.45 10.00 -12.14
CA TYR A 23 1.31 8.86 -11.22
C TYR A 23 0.03 8.03 -11.44
N SER A 24 -1.00 8.60 -12.08
CA SER A 24 -2.25 7.87 -12.36
C SER A 24 -2.08 6.78 -13.42
N ARG A 25 -1.00 6.87 -14.21
CA ARG A 25 -0.59 5.87 -15.20
C ARG A 25 0.15 4.68 -14.60
N ILE A 26 0.70 4.79 -13.39
CA ILE A 26 1.34 3.65 -12.73
C ILE A 26 0.22 2.72 -12.23
N SER A 27 0.21 1.48 -12.72
CA SER A 27 -0.71 0.44 -12.29
C SER A 27 0.01 -0.77 -11.72
N ILE A 28 -0.71 -1.51 -10.89
CA ILE A 28 -0.31 -2.84 -10.42
C ILE A 28 -0.83 -3.85 -11.46
N ALA A 29 0.09 -4.42 -12.23
CA ALA A 29 -0.20 -5.46 -13.23
C ALA A 29 -0.65 -6.75 -12.55
N ASP A 30 0.08 -7.15 -11.50
CA ASP A 30 -0.25 -8.31 -10.66
C ASP A 30 0.33 -8.15 -9.26
N HIS A 31 -0.01 -9.08 -8.38
CA HIS A 31 0.47 -9.13 -7.01
C HIS A 31 0.55 -10.56 -6.47
N ASP A 32 1.45 -10.76 -5.52
CA ASP A 32 1.54 -11.99 -4.73
C ASP A 32 1.71 -11.65 -3.26
N LEU A 33 1.14 -12.49 -2.39
CA LEU A 33 1.25 -12.33 -0.95
C LEU A 33 1.69 -13.64 -0.31
N THR A 34 2.94 -13.66 0.11
CA THR A 34 3.52 -14.72 0.92
C THR A 34 3.38 -14.40 2.41
N ASP A 35 3.94 -15.24 3.28
CA ASP A 35 3.94 -14.97 4.72
C ASP A 35 4.91 -13.84 5.12
N ASP A 36 5.88 -13.51 4.28
CA ASP A 36 6.93 -12.51 4.57
C ASP A 36 6.83 -11.25 3.70
N LEU A 37 6.35 -11.39 2.46
CA LEU A 37 6.41 -10.35 1.43
C LEU A 37 5.07 -10.16 0.72
N LEU A 38 4.74 -8.89 0.48
CA LEU A 38 3.82 -8.47 -0.57
C LEU A 38 4.67 -8.11 -1.79
N THR A 39 4.49 -8.83 -2.89
CA THR A 39 5.11 -8.52 -4.17
C THR A 39 4.09 -7.82 -5.06
N LEU A 40 4.48 -6.67 -5.63
CA LEU A 40 3.69 -5.93 -6.60
C LEU A 40 4.48 -5.82 -7.91
N TRP A 41 3.84 -6.14 -9.03
CA TRP A 41 4.41 -5.87 -10.36
C TRP A 41 3.81 -4.59 -10.90
N LEU A 42 4.64 -3.57 -11.13
CA LEU A 42 4.22 -2.26 -11.57
C LEU A 42 4.49 -2.05 -13.05
N GLU A 43 3.57 -1.40 -13.74
CA GLU A 43 3.68 -1.04 -15.16
C GLU A 43 3.02 0.31 -15.45
N ASP A 44 3.25 0.82 -16.65
CA ASP A 44 2.55 1.99 -17.20
C ASP A 44 1.30 1.54 -17.96
N LYS A 45 0.14 2.10 -17.64
CA LYS A 45 -1.13 1.85 -18.33
C LYS A 45 -1.10 2.17 -19.83
N HIS A 46 -0.15 2.96 -20.30
CA HIS A 46 0.03 3.27 -21.72
C HIS A 46 1.07 2.38 -22.41
N ASP A 47 1.79 1.55 -21.65
CA ASP A 47 2.83 0.65 -22.12
C ASP A 47 2.76 -0.68 -21.34
N PHE A 48 1.62 -1.36 -21.51
CA PHE A 48 1.34 -2.66 -20.90
C PHE A 48 2.40 -3.68 -21.30
N LYS A 49 2.89 -4.43 -20.30
CA LYS A 49 3.91 -5.44 -20.52
C LYS A 49 3.29 -6.77 -20.94
N ASN A 50 4.01 -7.51 -21.78
CA ASN A 50 3.52 -8.81 -22.25
C ASN A 50 3.73 -9.91 -21.21
N THR A 51 4.70 -9.72 -20.31
CA THR A 51 5.04 -10.65 -19.23
C THR A 51 5.37 -9.91 -17.94
N LEU A 52 5.17 -10.56 -16.79
CA LEU A 52 5.49 -9.96 -15.49
C LEU A 52 6.99 -9.67 -15.29
N ASP A 53 7.86 -10.39 -15.99
CA ASP A 53 9.32 -10.18 -15.93
C ASP A 53 9.75 -8.81 -16.50
N GLU A 54 8.92 -8.22 -17.35
CA GLU A 54 9.12 -6.88 -17.90
C GLU A 54 8.58 -5.77 -16.97
N CYS A 55 7.74 -6.12 -15.99
CA CYS A 55 7.21 -5.18 -15.01
C CYS A 55 8.25 -4.86 -13.93
N LEU A 56 8.13 -3.69 -13.32
CA LEU A 56 8.92 -3.36 -12.15
C LEU A 56 8.40 -4.15 -10.94
N GLN A 57 9.14 -5.18 -10.53
CA GLN A 57 8.82 -5.94 -9.33
C GLN A 57 9.21 -5.18 -8.06
N LEU A 58 8.29 -5.14 -7.11
CA LEU A 58 8.41 -4.45 -5.84
C LEU A 58 8.09 -5.40 -4.69
N ASP A 59 9.13 -5.84 -3.99
CA ASP A 59 8.98 -6.71 -2.82
C ASP A 59 8.96 -5.89 -1.52
N LEU A 60 7.86 -6.00 -0.79
CA LEU A 60 7.59 -5.22 0.40
C LEU A 60 7.44 -6.13 1.61
N PRO A 61 8.15 -5.88 2.72
CA PRO A 61 7.93 -6.63 3.95
C PRO A 61 6.46 -6.55 4.38
N ILE A 62 5.84 -7.71 4.64
CA ILE A 62 4.42 -7.80 5.02
C ILE A 62 4.09 -6.92 6.23
N ARG A 63 5.06 -6.75 7.15
CA ARG A 63 4.93 -5.86 8.33
C ARG A 63 4.61 -4.41 7.96
N GLN A 64 5.12 -3.92 6.82
CA GLN A 64 4.82 -2.58 6.33
C GLN A 64 3.38 -2.51 5.79
N PHE A 65 2.94 -3.55 5.10
CA PHE A 65 1.57 -3.65 4.61
C PHE A 65 0.55 -3.77 5.75
N VAL A 66 0.83 -4.58 6.78
CA VAL A 66 0.07 -4.64 8.04
C VAL A 66 -0.07 -3.26 8.68
N LYS A 67 1.03 -2.53 8.76
CA LYS A 67 1.04 -1.20 9.35
C LYS A 67 0.15 -0.23 8.56
N LEU A 68 0.21 -0.30 7.23
CA LEU A 68 -0.61 0.51 6.33
C LEU A 68 -2.11 0.19 6.50
N ILE A 69 -2.50 -1.09 6.46
CA ILE A 69 -3.89 -1.52 6.66
C ILE A 69 -4.44 -0.98 7.98
N ARG A 70 -3.65 -1.06 9.07
CA ARG A 70 -4.04 -0.51 10.38
C ARG A 70 -4.14 1.01 10.41
N SER A 71 -3.21 1.73 9.78
CA SER A 71 -3.22 3.20 9.78
C SER A 71 -4.38 3.77 8.98
N GLU A 72 -4.64 3.18 7.81
CA GLU A 72 -5.77 3.51 6.95
C GLU A 72 -7.10 3.01 7.54
N GLY A 73 -7.05 2.07 8.48
CA GLY A 73 -8.22 1.50 9.14
C GLY A 73 -9.04 0.58 8.25
N LEU A 74 -8.44 0.00 7.21
CA LEU A 74 -9.15 -0.82 6.22
C LEU A 74 -9.74 -2.09 6.83
N ASN A 75 -9.09 -2.64 7.86
CA ASN A 75 -9.56 -3.83 8.59
C ASN A 75 -10.55 -3.48 9.72
N SER A 76 -11.21 -2.32 9.67
CA SER A 76 -12.03 -1.82 10.77
C SER A 76 -13.17 -0.93 10.29
N TYR A 77 -14.19 -0.78 11.12
CA TYR A 77 -15.31 0.13 10.86
C TYR A 77 -15.56 1.06 12.04
N GLU A 78 -16.24 2.18 11.78
CA GLU A 78 -16.73 3.06 12.85
C GLU A 78 -17.95 2.43 13.52
N GLY A 79 -17.82 2.18 14.82
CA GLY A 79 -18.90 1.65 15.65
C GLY A 79 -19.04 2.40 16.96
N THR A 80 -19.90 1.88 17.82
CA THR A 80 -20.14 2.46 19.15
C THR A 80 -19.82 1.40 20.21
N LYS A 81 -19.02 1.78 21.22
CA LYS A 81 -18.74 0.95 22.40
C LYS A 81 -19.41 1.55 23.63
N VAL A 82 -19.77 0.70 24.58
CA VAL A 82 -20.30 1.11 25.88
C VAL A 82 -19.18 1.00 26.92
N HIS A 83 -18.98 2.05 27.73
CA HIS A 83 -18.02 1.99 28.81
C HIS A 83 -18.46 0.96 29.87
N PRO A 84 -17.66 -0.09 30.17
CA PRO A 84 -18.12 -1.26 30.92
C PRO A 84 -18.59 -0.95 32.35
N LYS A 85 -18.09 0.15 32.95
CA LYS A 85 -18.46 0.57 34.32
C LYS A 85 -19.37 1.78 34.40
N LYS A 86 -19.45 2.60 33.34
CA LYS A 86 -20.06 3.94 33.39
C LYS A 86 -21.26 4.08 32.45
N GLY A 87 -21.52 3.10 31.58
CA GLY A 87 -22.73 3.02 30.77
C GLY A 87 -22.84 4.03 29.63
N TYR A 88 -21.93 5.00 29.50
CA TYR A 88 -21.97 5.92 28.36
C TYR A 88 -21.44 5.25 27.09
N THR A 89 -22.07 5.58 25.97
CA THR A 89 -21.68 5.18 24.62
C THR A 89 -20.63 6.15 24.06
N TYR A 90 -19.64 5.62 23.35
CA TYR A 90 -18.66 6.42 22.63
C TYR A 90 -18.34 5.79 21.28
N LYS A 91 -18.06 6.63 20.29
CA LYS A 91 -17.59 6.16 18.98
C LYS A 91 -16.21 5.55 19.13
N ALA A 92 -16.02 4.37 18.53
CA ALA A 92 -14.77 3.67 18.52
C ALA A 92 -14.59 2.95 17.19
N ARG A 93 -13.33 2.81 16.77
CA ARG A 93 -12.97 1.95 15.64
C ARG A 93 -13.00 0.50 16.11
N ILE A 94 -13.80 -0.33 15.46
CA ILE A 94 -13.96 -1.74 15.78
C ILE A 94 -13.23 -2.55 14.70
N GLU A 95 -12.22 -3.30 15.12
CA GLU A 95 -11.47 -4.18 14.23
C GLU A 95 -12.34 -5.38 13.82
N ILE A 96 -12.33 -5.70 12.53
CA ILE A 96 -13.03 -6.85 11.95
C ILE A 96 -12.19 -8.10 12.22
N SER A 97 -10.92 -8.08 11.81
CA SER A 97 -9.93 -9.12 12.04
C SER A 97 -8.51 -8.54 11.91
N GLU A 98 -7.50 -9.35 12.25
CA GLU A 98 -6.10 -8.98 12.10
C GLU A 98 -5.79 -8.63 10.62
N PRO A 99 -4.96 -7.63 10.32
CA PRO A 99 -4.82 -7.05 8.97
C PRO A 99 -4.59 -8.03 7.83
N ILE A 100 -3.72 -9.03 8.00
CA ILE A 100 -3.44 -10.03 6.96
C ILE A 100 -4.58 -11.04 6.86
N THR A 101 -5.18 -11.41 7.99
CA THR A 101 -6.37 -12.27 8.01
C THR A 101 -7.53 -11.57 7.29
N TRP A 102 -7.76 -10.29 7.58
CA TRP A 102 -8.73 -9.46 6.88
C TRP A 102 -8.47 -9.48 5.38
N TYR A 103 -7.25 -9.12 4.97
CA TYR A 103 -6.90 -9.03 3.55
C TYR A 103 -7.09 -10.37 2.81
N LYS A 104 -6.69 -11.50 3.42
CA LYS A 104 -6.76 -12.83 2.79
C LYS A 104 -8.18 -13.42 2.77
N ASN A 105 -8.94 -13.24 3.85
CA ASN A 105 -10.15 -14.04 4.10
C ASN A 105 -11.45 -13.22 4.13
N ASP A 106 -11.40 -11.95 4.53
CA ASP A 106 -12.59 -11.14 4.79
C ASP A 106 -12.80 -10.05 3.74
N ALA A 107 -11.71 -9.50 3.21
CA ALA A 107 -11.72 -8.42 2.23
C ALA A 107 -12.21 -8.92 0.86
N SER A 108 -13.17 -8.22 0.28
CA SER A 108 -13.57 -8.39 -1.12
C SER A 108 -12.41 -8.08 -2.07
N SER A 109 -12.48 -8.59 -3.31
CA SER A 109 -11.46 -8.30 -4.33
C SER A 109 -11.21 -6.80 -4.52
N THR A 110 -12.25 -5.99 -4.38
CA THR A 110 -12.16 -4.52 -4.46
C THR A 110 -11.44 -3.92 -3.27
N GLU A 111 -11.73 -4.36 -2.05
CA GLU A 111 -11.02 -3.89 -0.84
C GLU A 111 -9.55 -4.31 -0.84
N GLN A 112 -9.27 -5.52 -1.33
CA GLN A 112 -7.89 -5.97 -1.52
C GLN A 112 -7.15 -5.08 -2.54
N LEU A 113 -7.81 -4.73 -3.66
CA LEU A 113 -7.25 -3.79 -4.63
C LEU A 113 -6.97 -2.42 -4.00
N TRP A 114 -7.92 -1.87 -3.24
CA TRP A 114 -7.72 -0.60 -2.55
C TRP A 114 -6.56 -0.63 -1.56
N ALA A 115 -6.38 -1.73 -0.84
CA ALA A 115 -5.24 -1.88 0.06
C ALA A 115 -3.90 -1.86 -0.70
N ARG A 116 -3.82 -2.55 -1.84
CA ARG A 116 -2.61 -2.53 -2.69
C ARG A 116 -2.36 -1.15 -3.30
N ASP A 117 -3.40 -0.48 -3.78
CA ASP A 117 -3.30 0.89 -4.31
C ASP A 117 -2.88 1.89 -3.22
N ALA A 118 -3.40 1.74 -2.00
CA ALA A 118 -2.99 2.54 -0.86
C ALA A 118 -1.50 2.32 -0.53
N MET A 119 -1.02 1.08 -0.63
CA MET A 119 0.40 0.76 -0.47
C MET A 119 1.26 1.44 -1.54
N LEU A 120 0.87 1.33 -2.82
CA LEU A 120 1.56 2.00 -3.93
C LEU A 120 1.61 3.51 -3.73
N LYS A 121 0.47 4.13 -3.39
CA LYS A 121 0.40 5.56 -3.09
C LYS A 121 1.32 5.96 -1.94
N ALA A 122 1.35 5.20 -0.85
CA ALA A 122 2.23 5.49 0.27
C ALA A 122 3.72 5.45 -0.12
N ILE A 123 4.09 4.57 -1.03
CA ILE A 123 5.46 4.47 -1.57
C ILE A 123 5.81 5.69 -2.42
N LEU A 124 4.93 6.03 -3.37
CA LEU A 124 5.14 7.18 -4.26
C LEU A 124 5.21 8.49 -3.46
N THR A 125 4.30 8.68 -2.49
CA THR A 125 4.31 9.86 -1.59
C THR A 125 5.62 9.94 -0.82
N GLN A 126 6.08 8.83 -0.25
CA GLN A 126 7.33 8.83 0.51
C GLN A 126 8.54 9.19 -0.37
N LEU A 127 8.59 8.71 -1.61
CA LEU A 127 9.69 9.04 -2.53
C LEU A 127 9.75 10.55 -2.80
N VAL A 128 8.61 11.17 -3.11
CA VAL A 128 8.51 12.61 -3.33
C VAL A 128 8.90 13.40 -2.07
N GLU A 129 8.36 13.03 -0.91
CA GLU A 129 8.64 13.73 0.35
C GLU A 129 10.12 13.64 0.77
N THR A 130 10.77 12.51 0.49
CA THR A 130 12.18 12.31 0.85
C THR A 130 13.10 13.16 -0.02
N GLU A 131 12.79 13.34 -1.31
CA GLU A 131 13.60 14.19 -2.20
C GLU A 131 13.41 15.68 -1.95
N VAL A 132 12.17 16.13 -1.70
CA VAL A 132 11.89 17.54 -1.33
C VAL A 132 12.61 17.93 -0.04
N ALA A 133 12.89 16.97 0.84
CA ALA A 133 13.67 17.21 2.05
C ALA A 133 15.19 17.34 1.77
N MET A 134 15.71 16.74 0.70
CA MET A 134 17.13 16.84 0.31
C MET A 134 17.46 18.16 -0.40
N ASP A 135 16.51 18.74 -1.15
CA ASP A 135 16.66 20.04 -1.82
C ASP A 135 16.62 21.25 -0.87
N LYS A 136 16.32 21.05 0.42
CA LYS A 136 16.18 22.12 1.42
C LYS A 136 17.42 22.34 2.31
N TRP A 137 18.58 21.80 1.94
CA TRP A 137 19.84 21.93 2.69
C TRP A 137 20.96 22.50 1.85
#